data_AF-A0A961YI64-F1
#
_entry.id   AF-A0A961YI64-F1
#
_cell.length_a   1.000
_cell.length_b   1.000
_cell.length_c   1.000
_cell.angle_alpha   90.00
_cell.angle_beta   90.00
_cell.angle_gamma   90.00
#
_symmetry.space_group_name_H-M   'P 1'
#
loop_
_entity.id
_entity.type
_entity.pdbx_description
1 polymer ?
#
loop_
_entity_poly.entity_id
_entity_poly.type
_entity_poly.pdbx_seq_one_letter_code
_entity_poly.pdbx_strand_id
1 'polypeptide(L)'
;MLEHSIYTVASPEASASILWHDSSRAQDAATAMKITAQDLSRFGVIDAIVEEPVGGAHRRPEETVKATGDAIADAFATLDNLPPDEIRRQRREKYLAIGRQL
;
A
#
# COMPACT_ATOMS: atom_id res chain seq x y z
N MET A 1 4.92 1.97 0.13
CA MET A 1 4.20 1.60 -1.11
C MET A 1 4.41 2.74 -2.10
N LEU A 2 4.70 2.46 -3.38
CA LEU A 2 4.86 3.54 -4.38
C LEU A 2 3.53 4.28 -4.58
N GLU A 3 3.60 5.59 -4.80
CA GLU A 3 2.44 6.48 -4.89
C GLU A 3 1.35 6.04 -5.86
N HIS A 4 1.72 5.52 -7.04
CA HIS A 4 0.78 5.08 -8.08
C HIS A 4 0.61 3.56 -8.12
N SER A 5 1.22 2.83 -7.19
CA SER A 5 0.95 1.39 -7.06
C SER A 5 -0.44 1.15 -6.47
N ILE A 6 -0.99 -0.03 -6.76
CA ILE A 6 -2.28 -0.47 -6.23
C ILE A 6 -2.13 -1.76 -5.45
N TYR A 7 -2.98 -1.95 -4.45
CA TYR A 7 -3.06 -3.22 -3.72
C TYR A 7 -4.53 -3.54 -3.44
N THR A 8 -4.93 -4.75 -3.83
CA THR A 8 -6.33 -5.15 -3.86
C THR A 8 -6.45 -6.66 -3.66
N VAL A 9 -7.58 -7.10 -3.07
CA VAL A 9 -7.89 -8.52 -2.85
C VAL A 9 -8.27 -9.25 -4.14
N ALA A 10 -8.83 -8.53 -5.11
CA ALA A 10 -9.22 -9.01 -6.43
C ALA A 10 -9.03 -7.90 -7.47
N SER A 11 -8.85 -8.25 -8.74
CA SER A 11 -8.73 -7.22 -9.77
C SER A 11 -10.04 -6.41 -9.89
N PRO A 12 -9.98 -5.12 -10.24
CA PRO A 12 -11.19 -4.32 -10.40
C PRO A 12 -12.17 -4.88 -11.43
N GLU A 13 -11.68 -5.51 -12.50
CA GLU A 13 -12.50 -6.17 -13.53
C GLU A 13 -13.27 -7.37 -12.97
N ALA A 14 -12.61 -8.18 -12.13
CA ALA A 14 -13.24 -9.33 -11.47
C ALA A 14 -14.33 -8.86 -10.49
N SER A 15 -14.02 -7.85 -9.67
CA SER A 15 -15.00 -7.24 -8.75
C SER A 15 -16.18 -6.65 -9.51
N ALA A 16 -15.95 -5.99 -10.66
CA ALA A 16 -17.00 -5.41 -11.47
C ALA A 16 -17.93 -6.47 -12.10
N SER A 17 -17.35 -7.56 -12.61
CA SER A 17 -18.10 -8.70 -13.13
C SER A 17 -18.97 -9.38 -12.05
N ILE A 18 -18.47 -9.48 -10.81
CA ILE A 18 -19.22 -10.11 -9.71
C ILE A 18 -20.34 -9.20 -9.20
N LEU A 19 -20.04 -7.91 -8.97
CA LEU A 19 -20.98 -6.97 -8.32
C LEU A 19 -22.00 -6.37 -9.29
N TRP A 20 -21.61 -6.15 -10.55
CA TRP A 20 -22.44 -5.48 -11.55
C TRP A 20 -22.73 -6.33 -12.79
N HIS A 21 -22.22 -7.56 -12.87
CA HIS A 21 -22.33 -8.40 -14.07
C HIS A 21 -21.76 -7.74 -15.34
N ASP A 22 -20.84 -6.80 -15.15
CA ASP A 22 -20.27 -5.99 -16.23
C ASP A 22 -18.82 -5.60 -15.91
N SER A 23 -17.86 -6.17 -16.64
CA SER A 23 -16.44 -5.92 -16.46
C SER A 23 -16.00 -4.54 -16.96
N SER A 24 -16.81 -3.86 -17.79
CA SER A 24 -16.49 -2.50 -18.28
C SER A 24 -16.50 -1.47 -17.14
N ARG A 25 -17.13 -1.79 -16.01
CA ARG A 25 -17.22 -0.96 -14.81
C ARG A 25 -16.02 -1.10 -13.86
N ALA A 26 -14.88 -1.59 -14.36
CA ALA A 26 -13.65 -1.75 -13.58
C ALA A 26 -13.20 -0.45 -12.89
N GLN A 27 -13.35 0.71 -13.53
CA GLN A 27 -12.96 2.00 -12.94
C GLN A 27 -13.84 2.39 -11.73
N ASP A 28 -15.16 2.15 -11.81
CA ASP A 28 -16.08 2.34 -10.70
C ASP A 28 -15.71 1.40 -9.54
N ALA A 29 -15.42 0.13 -9.87
CA ALA A 29 -15.00 -0.86 -8.89
C ALA A 29 -13.70 -0.47 -8.18
N ALA A 30 -12.67 -0.07 -8.93
CA ALA A 30 -11.38 0.38 -8.37
C ALA A 30 -11.56 1.56 -7.41
N THR A 31 -12.39 2.54 -7.78
CA THR A 31 -12.69 3.71 -6.97
C THR A 31 -13.45 3.34 -5.68
N ALA A 32 -14.46 2.48 -5.80
CA ALA A 32 -15.24 2.02 -4.65
C ALA A 32 -14.41 1.18 -3.66
N MET A 33 -13.49 0.36 -4.20
CA MET A 33 -12.62 -0.52 -3.43
C MET A 33 -11.48 0.23 -2.72
N LYS A 34 -11.18 1.48 -3.10
CA LYS A 34 -10.16 2.33 -2.46
C LYS A 34 -8.79 1.66 -2.40
N ILE A 35 -8.27 1.31 -3.58
CA ILE A 35 -7.07 0.45 -3.77
C ILE A 35 -5.75 1.22 -3.86
N THR A 36 -5.79 2.55 -3.74
CA THR A 36 -4.61 3.42 -3.92
C THR A 36 -3.72 3.43 -2.69
N ALA A 37 -2.45 3.82 -2.85
CA ALA A 37 -1.54 3.96 -1.72
C ALA A 37 -2.09 4.95 -0.66
N GLN A 38 -2.75 6.01 -1.09
CA GLN A 38 -3.32 7.04 -0.22
C GLN A 38 -4.48 6.49 0.62
N ASP A 39 -5.36 5.69 0.00
CA ASP A 39 -6.44 5.01 0.71
C ASP A 39 -5.90 4.01 1.74
N LEU A 40 -4.95 3.19 1.33
CA LEU A 40 -4.37 2.15 2.19
C LEU A 40 -3.57 2.73 3.36
N SER A 41 -2.95 3.90 3.16
CA SER A 41 -2.31 4.65 4.25
C SER A 41 -3.36 5.16 5.24
N ARG A 42 -4.49 5.72 4.76
CA ARG A 42 -5.61 6.15 5.62
C ARG A 42 -6.22 4.99 6.41
N PHE A 43 -6.23 3.78 5.84
CA PHE A 43 -6.71 2.57 6.52
C PHE A 43 -5.69 1.94 7.47
N GLY A 44 -4.46 2.48 7.55
CA GLY A 44 -3.39 1.91 8.37
C GLY A 44 -2.88 0.55 7.88
N VAL A 45 -3.10 0.22 6.59
CA VAL A 45 -2.62 -1.03 5.98
C VAL A 45 -1.14 -0.92 5.62
N ILE A 46 -0.71 0.25 5.16
CA ILE A 46 0.69 0.57 4.84
C ILE A 46 1.23 1.67 5.75
N ASP A 47 2.54 1.67 5.99
CA ASP A 47 3.17 2.62 6.92
C ASP A 47 3.65 3.91 6.23
N ALA A 48 4.02 3.82 4.94
CA ALA A 48 4.59 4.93 4.20
C ALA A 48 4.26 4.85 2.71
N ILE A 49 4.10 6.04 2.12
CA ILE A 49 3.99 6.23 0.67
C ILE A 49 5.33 6.78 0.17
N VAL A 50 5.88 6.17 -0.87
CA VAL A 50 7.08 6.65 -1.56
C VAL A 50 6.61 7.42 -2.78
N GLU A 51 6.81 8.72 -2.77
CA GLU A 51 6.42 9.63 -3.87
C GLU A 51 7.13 9.25 -5.17
N GLU A 52 6.40 9.35 -6.28
CA GLU A 52 6.95 9.08 -7.59
C GLU A 52 7.33 10.37 -8.33
N PRO A 53 8.37 10.33 -9.18
CA PRO A 53 8.71 11.44 -10.06
C PRO A 53 7.53 11.85 -10.95
N VAL A 54 7.52 13.12 -11.39
CA VAL A 54 6.46 13.63 -12.28
C VAL A 54 6.31 12.77 -13.53
N GLY A 55 5.13 12.17 -13.67
CA GLY A 55 4.78 11.24 -14.75
C GLY A 55 5.12 9.77 -14.48
N GLY A 56 5.45 9.41 -13.24
CA GLY A 56 5.56 8.05 -12.74
C GLY A 56 6.99 7.52 -12.61
N ALA A 57 7.16 6.48 -11.80
CA ALA A 57 8.43 5.84 -11.47
C ALA A 57 9.28 5.46 -12.69
N HIS A 58 8.64 5.01 -13.76
CA HIS A 58 9.30 4.58 -15.00
C HIS A 58 10.06 5.70 -15.71
N ARG A 59 9.74 6.98 -15.45
CA ARG A 59 10.42 8.12 -16.08
C ARG A 59 11.78 8.42 -15.47
N ARG A 60 11.95 8.15 -14.19
CA ARG A 60 13.22 8.35 -13.47
C ARG A 60 13.47 7.19 -12.50
N PRO A 61 13.79 6.00 -13.05
CA PRO A 61 13.89 4.79 -12.25
C PRO A 61 14.98 4.87 -11.18
N GLU A 62 16.12 5.52 -11.47
CA GLU A 62 17.21 5.69 -10.50
C GLU A 62 16.77 6.52 -9.28
N GLU A 63 16.02 7.60 -9.49
CA GLU A 63 15.47 8.42 -8.41
C GLU A 63 14.46 7.63 -7.58
N THR A 64 13.57 6.86 -8.22
CA THR A 64 12.60 6.03 -7.51
C THR A 64 13.26 4.91 -6.71
N VAL A 65 14.27 4.25 -7.26
CA VAL A 65 15.04 3.22 -6.54
C VAL A 65 15.72 3.82 -5.32
N LYS A 66 16.34 5.00 -5.46
CA LYS A 66 16.95 5.69 -4.34
C LYS A 66 15.92 6.04 -3.26
N ALA A 67 14.80 6.68 -3.62
CA ALA A 67 13.74 7.03 -2.67
C ALA A 67 13.16 5.81 -1.96
N THR A 68 13.03 4.68 -2.67
CA THR A 68 12.59 3.41 -2.09
C THR A 68 13.62 2.86 -1.11
N GLY A 69 14.91 2.93 -1.45
CA GLY A 69 16.01 2.54 -0.56
C GLY A 69 16.05 3.36 0.72
N ASP A 70 15.90 4.68 0.60
CA ASP A 70 15.84 5.61 1.73
C ASP A 70 14.66 5.24 2.67
N ALA A 71 13.46 5.00 2.11
CA ALA A 71 12.28 4.58 2.90
C ALA A 71 12.45 3.21 3.59
N ILE A 72 13.15 2.26 2.97
CA ILE A 72 13.45 0.95 3.60
C ILE A 72 14.46 1.12 4.73
N ALA A 73 15.49 1.95 4.53
CA ALA A 73 16.49 2.23 5.56
C ALA A 73 15.86 2.88 6.79
N ASP A 74 14.98 3.86 6.59
CA ASP A 74 14.22 4.51 7.67
C ASP A 74 13.35 3.49 8.42
N ALA A 75 12.65 2.61 7.69
CA ALA A 75 11.84 1.56 8.30
C ALA A 75 12.69 0.61 9.17
N PHE A 76 13.87 0.20 8.69
CA PHE A 76 14.77 -0.65 9.48
C PHE A 76 15.37 0.07 10.69
N ALA A 77 15.68 1.36 10.57
CA ALA A 77 16.18 2.15 11.70
C ALA A 77 15.18 2.16 12.87
N THR A 78 13.87 2.12 12.59
CA THR A 78 12.84 2.02 13.65
C THR A 78 12.85 0.67 14.39
N LEU A 79 13.42 -0.38 13.80
CA LEU A 79 13.44 -1.74 14.34
C LEU A 79 14.78 -2.12 14.98
N ASP A 80 15.87 -1.41 14.65
CA ASP A 80 17.26 -1.81 14.97
C ASP A 80 17.53 -1.99 16.48
N ASN A 81 16.86 -1.20 17.32
CA ASN A 81 17.05 -1.23 18.78
C ASN A 81 15.96 -2.01 19.54
N LEU A 82 15.09 -2.73 18.83
CA LEU A 82 14.02 -3.50 19.45
C LEU A 82 14.41 -4.96 19.66
N PRO A 83 14.13 -5.56 20.84
CA PRO A 83 14.35 -6.99 21.02
C PRO A 83 13.44 -7.80 20.08
N PRO A 84 13.86 -9.00 19.65
CA PRO A 84 13.12 -9.79 18.66
C PRO A 84 11.66 -10.07 19.03
N ASP A 85 11.37 -10.30 20.31
CA ASP A 85 10.01 -10.56 20.79
C ASP A 85 9.11 -9.31 20.70
N GLU A 86 9.69 -8.12 20.88
CA GLU A 86 8.98 -6.86 20.73
C GLU A 86 8.63 -6.59 19.26
N ILE A 87 9.55 -6.87 18.33
CA ILE A 87 9.28 -6.77 16.88
C ILE A 87 8.12 -7.70 16.48
N ARG A 88 8.10 -8.93 17.00
CA ARG A 88 7.02 -9.89 16.76
C ARG A 88 5.68 -9.43 17.35
N ARG A 89 5.71 -8.86 18.55
CA ARG A 89 4.54 -8.29 19.22
C ARG A 89 3.96 -7.13 18.41
N GLN A 90 4.79 -6.15 18.02
CA GLN A 90 4.36 -5.00 17.20
C GLN A 90 3.77 -5.45 15.87
N ARG A 91 4.41 -6.42 15.19
CA ARG A 91 3.88 -7.00 13.95
C ARG A 91 2.50 -7.60 14.17
N ARG A 92 2.31 -8.40 15.22
CA ARG A 92 1.01 -9.01 15.56
C ARG A 92 -0.04 -7.94 15.81
N GLU A 93 0.30 -6.91 16.58
CA GLU A 93 -0.62 -5.81 16.89
C GLU A 93 -1.04 -5.05 15.65
N LYS A 94 -0.10 -4.75 14.74
CA LYS A 94 -0.41 -4.15 13.44
C LYS A 94 -1.46 -4.96 12.68
N TYR A 95 -1.24 -6.26 12.48
CA TYR A 95 -2.20 -7.09 11.75
C TYR A 95 -3.56 -7.20 12.44
N LEU A 96 -3.60 -7.23 13.78
CA LEU A 96 -4.86 -7.27 14.54
C LEU A 96 -5.60 -5.91 14.54
N ALA A 97 -4.88 -4.81 14.33
CA ALA A 97 -5.45 -3.48 14.26
C ALA A 97 -6.11 -3.19 12.90
N ILE A 98 -5.62 -3.81 11.82
CA ILE A 98 -6.21 -3.66 10.48
C ILE A 98 -7.69 -4.06 10.53
N GLY A 99 -8.57 -3.11 10.20
CA GLY A 99 -10.02 -3.32 10.16
C GLY A 99 -10.75 -3.18 11.51
N ARG A 100 -10.07 -2.88 12.62
CA ARG A 100 -10.75 -2.66 13.92
C ARG A 100 -11.42 -1.30 14.08
N GLN A 101 -11.00 -0.30 13.30
CA GLN A 101 -11.44 1.10 13.40
C GLN A 101 -12.02 1.65 12.09
N LEU A 102 -12.42 0.75 11.17
CA LEU A 102 -13.07 1.10 9.90
C LEU A 102 -14.57 1.31 10.05
#